data_AF-A0A7J8LCJ6-F1
#
_entry.id   AF-A0A7J8LCJ6-F1
#
_cell.length_a   1.000
_cell.length_b   1.000
_cell.length_c   1.000
_cell.angle_alpha   90.00
_cell.angle_beta   90.00
_cell.angle_gamma   90.00
#
_symmetry.space_group_name_H-M   'P 1'
#
loop_
_entity.id
_entity.type
_entity.pdbx_description
1 polymer ?
#
loop_
_entity_poly.entity_id
_entity_poly.type
_entity_poly.pdbx_seq_one_letter_code
_entity_poly.pdbx_strand_id
1 'polypeptide(L)'
;MINDMIFGCSNDNSDTGFENSQISRILGLSRRLDGLTSQLAKRGIIQNRFSYYLVPFHDELERPSIPRFRDNIPRPVENLRSTPFVNIDRNLYYVELKDGLGGSLIDSGTLVSRIDENTKSFEVFYYNKVGFRDFATMTLHFKGGDYLVDGKYMHYFSDEKKGEGYFCVALSKSSKTILGAWQQQNM
;
A
#
# COMPACT_ATOMS: atom_id res chain seq x y z
N MET A 1 -27.91 2.59 -9.36
CA MET A 1 -27.64 3.75 -8.48
C MET A 1 -27.74 3.27 -7.04
N ILE A 2 -26.77 3.60 -6.18
CA ILE A 2 -26.81 3.24 -4.75
C ILE A 2 -27.22 4.49 -3.99
N ASN A 3 -28.38 4.44 -3.34
CA ASN A 3 -28.93 5.58 -2.62
C ASN A 3 -28.42 5.64 -1.18
N ASP A 4 -28.49 6.84 -0.59
CA ASP A 4 -28.17 7.14 0.81
C ASP A 4 -26.73 6.84 1.22
N MET A 5 -25.80 6.84 0.27
CA MET A 5 -24.37 6.76 0.55
C MET A 5 -23.91 8.00 1.29
N ILE A 6 -23.23 7.80 2.42
CA ILE A 6 -22.65 8.88 3.22
C ILE A 6 -21.23 9.12 2.71
N PHE A 7 -20.89 10.37 2.46
CA PHE A 7 -19.54 10.80 2.12
C PHE A 7 -19.22 12.11 2.82
N GLY A 8 -17.95 12.31 3.17
CA GLY A 8 -17.49 13.57 3.75
C GLY A 8 -17.40 14.66 2.69
N CYS A 9 -17.77 15.88 3.05
CA CYS A 9 -17.40 17.09 2.30
C CYS A 9 -16.12 17.67 2.92
N SER A 10 -15.16 18.01 2.08
CA SER A 10 -13.95 18.69 2.50
C SER A 10 -13.75 19.92 1.64
N ASN A 11 -13.47 21.05 2.30
CA ASN A 11 -13.12 22.32 1.66
C ASN A 11 -11.65 22.58 1.96
N ASP A 12 -10.94 23.21 1.02
CA ASP A 12 -9.56 23.71 1.23
C ASP A 12 -8.57 22.64 1.71
N ASN A 13 -8.57 21.49 1.03
CA ASN A 13 -7.62 20.41 1.31
C ASN A 13 -6.17 20.86 1.01
N SER A 14 -5.43 21.26 2.04
CA SER A 14 -3.97 21.38 2.00
C SER A 14 -3.29 20.01 2.18
N ASP A 15 -2.06 19.85 1.69
CA ASP A 15 -1.19 18.68 1.92
C ASP A 15 -1.70 17.31 1.41
N THR A 16 -2.62 17.29 0.44
CA THR A 16 -3.11 16.01 -0.13
C THR A 16 -2.24 15.44 -1.24
N GLY A 17 -1.21 16.16 -1.68
CA GLY A 17 -0.38 15.76 -2.82
C GLY A 17 -1.13 15.76 -4.16
N PHE A 18 -2.36 16.28 -4.20
CA PHE A 18 -3.21 16.36 -5.40
C PHE A 18 -3.10 17.72 -6.12
N GLU A 19 -2.13 18.55 -5.75
CA GLU A 19 -1.91 19.85 -6.38
C GLU A 19 -1.72 19.69 -7.90
N ASN A 20 -2.50 20.45 -8.68
CA ASN A 20 -2.53 20.38 -10.15
C ASN A 20 -2.99 19.03 -10.75
N SER A 21 -3.70 18.19 -10.00
CA SER A 21 -4.29 16.94 -10.50
C SER A 21 -5.79 17.05 -10.77
N GLN A 22 -6.35 16.10 -11.54
CA GLN A 22 -7.80 15.97 -11.73
C GLN A 22 -8.50 15.28 -10.53
N ILE A 23 -7.74 14.90 -9.49
CA ILE A 23 -8.26 14.19 -8.34
C ILE A 23 -8.96 15.20 -7.42
N SER A 24 -10.25 14.99 -7.19
CA SER A 24 -11.06 15.86 -6.33
C SER A 24 -11.25 15.30 -4.91
N ARG A 25 -11.14 13.98 -4.71
CA ARG A 25 -11.51 13.30 -3.45
C ARG A 25 -10.78 11.97 -3.23
N ILE A 26 -10.76 11.53 -1.97
CA ILE A 26 -10.24 10.23 -1.53
C ILE A 26 -11.40 9.24 -1.37
N LEU A 27 -11.20 8.00 -1.82
CA LEU A 27 -12.12 6.90 -1.59
C LEU A 27 -11.63 6.02 -0.43
N GLY A 28 -12.30 6.10 0.72
CA GLY A 28 -11.93 5.33 1.91
C GLY A 28 -12.42 3.87 1.86
N LEU A 29 -11.48 2.92 1.95
CA LEU A 29 -11.74 1.47 2.00
C LEU A 29 -11.55 0.84 3.39
N SER A 30 -11.41 1.68 4.41
CA SER A 30 -11.22 1.27 5.81
C SER A 30 -12.43 0.49 6.36
N ARG A 31 -12.28 -0.06 7.57
CA ARG A 31 -13.33 -0.82 8.27
C ARG A 31 -14.31 0.09 9.03
N ARG A 32 -14.17 1.42 8.90
CA ARG A 32 -15.12 2.36 9.50
C ARG A 32 -16.52 2.15 8.91
N LEU A 33 -17.55 2.44 9.70
CA LEU A 33 -18.95 2.23 9.29
C LEU A 33 -19.36 3.09 8.08
N ASP A 34 -18.73 4.26 7.92
CA ASP A 34 -18.87 5.19 6.80
C ASP A 34 -17.85 4.92 5.67
N GLY A 35 -16.95 3.94 5.81
CA GLY A 35 -16.10 3.47 4.72
C GLY A 35 -16.92 2.80 3.61
N LEU A 36 -16.49 2.92 2.35
CA LEU A 36 -17.22 2.39 1.19
C LEU A 36 -17.55 0.90 1.38
N THR A 37 -16.56 0.10 1.78
CA THR A 37 -16.69 -1.36 1.94
C THR A 37 -17.79 -1.70 2.97
N SER A 38 -17.79 -1.04 4.13
CA SER A 38 -18.80 -1.23 5.18
C SER A 38 -20.18 -0.77 4.74
N GLN A 39 -20.27 0.38 4.06
CA GLN A 39 -21.54 0.91 3.55
C GLN A 39 -22.18 0.01 2.49
N LEU A 40 -21.37 -0.57 1.60
CA LEU A 40 -21.82 -1.55 0.61
C LEU A 40 -22.22 -2.88 1.28
N ALA A 41 -21.47 -3.31 2.29
CA ALA A 41 -21.75 -4.56 3.00
C ALA A 41 -23.05 -4.48 3.82
N LYS A 42 -23.28 -3.37 4.53
CA LYS A 42 -24.51 -3.12 5.29
C LYS A 42 -25.77 -3.19 4.41
N ARG A 43 -25.63 -2.89 3.12
CA ARG A 43 -26.70 -2.95 2.11
C ARG A 43 -26.84 -4.32 1.43
N GLY A 44 -26.07 -5.32 1.85
CA GLY A 44 -26.07 -6.65 1.23
C GLY A 44 -25.47 -6.66 -0.19
N ILE A 45 -24.79 -5.60 -0.61
CA ILE A 45 -24.20 -5.52 -1.95
C ILE A 45 -22.92 -6.36 -1.99
N ILE A 46 -22.09 -6.31 -0.94
CA ILE A 46 -20.81 -7.05 -0.89
C ILE A 46 -20.67 -7.77 0.45
N GLN A 47 -19.80 -8.77 0.53
CA GLN A 47 -19.52 -9.53 1.76
C GLN A 47 -18.41 -8.90 2.62
N ASN A 48 -18.39 -7.56 2.73
CA ASN A 48 -17.34 -6.78 3.39
C ASN A 48 -15.91 -7.17 2.95
N ARG A 49 -15.75 -7.53 1.68
CA ARG A 49 -14.50 -8.01 1.07
C ARG A 49 -14.26 -7.27 -0.23
N PHE A 50 -13.01 -6.90 -0.46
CA PHE A 50 -12.52 -6.33 -1.69
C PHE A 50 -11.12 -6.88 -1.99
N SER A 51 -10.68 -6.76 -3.23
CA SER A 51 -9.30 -6.99 -3.64
C SER A 51 -8.83 -5.81 -4.46
N TYR A 52 -7.54 -5.50 -4.41
CA TYR A 52 -6.93 -4.47 -5.23
C TYR A 52 -5.59 -5.00 -5.73
N TYR A 53 -5.13 -4.41 -6.82
CA TYR A 53 -3.82 -4.66 -7.40
C TYR A 53 -3.27 -3.29 -7.78
N LEU A 54 -2.20 -2.88 -7.10
CA LEU A 54 -1.49 -1.66 -7.47
C LEU A 54 -0.52 -2.01 -8.59
N VAL A 55 -0.76 -1.49 -9.79
CA VAL A 55 0.21 -1.61 -10.87
C VAL A 55 1.51 -0.88 -10.46
N PRO A 56 2.66 -1.25 -11.05
CA PRO A 56 3.87 -0.45 -10.87
C PRO A 56 3.61 1.01 -11.27
N PHE A 57 4.04 1.97 -10.45
CA PHE A 57 3.75 3.39 -10.66
C PHE A 57 4.37 3.97 -11.94
N HIS A 58 5.45 3.35 -12.43
CA HIS A 58 6.04 3.67 -13.73
C HIS A 58 5.18 3.19 -14.91
N ASP A 59 4.29 2.21 -14.69
CA ASP A 59 3.41 1.58 -15.68
C ASP A 59 1.97 2.11 -15.61
N GLU A 60 1.64 3.03 -14.69
CA GLU A 60 0.28 3.56 -14.49
C GLU A 60 -0.34 4.20 -15.73
N LEU A 61 0.50 4.67 -16.66
CA LEU A 61 0.06 5.22 -17.94
C LEU A 61 -0.46 4.14 -18.90
N GLU A 62 -0.16 2.87 -18.67
CA GLU A 62 -0.54 1.75 -19.55
C GLU A 62 -1.74 0.96 -19.03
N ARG A 63 -1.87 0.79 -17.71
CA ARG A 63 -2.93 -0.04 -17.10
C ARG A 63 -3.44 0.54 -15.77
N PRO A 64 -4.75 0.67 -15.58
CA PRO A 64 -5.29 1.21 -14.33
C PRO A 64 -5.31 0.16 -13.19
N SER A 65 -4.98 0.61 -11.98
CA SER A 65 -5.25 -0.12 -10.74
C SER A 65 -6.75 -0.13 -10.46
N ILE A 66 -7.39 -1.32 -10.45
CA ILE A 66 -8.85 -1.44 -10.29
C ILE A 66 -9.19 -2.19 -8.99
N PRO A 67 -9.88 -1.56 -8.02
CA PRO A 67 -10.45 -2.28 -6.90
C PRO A 67 -11.63 -3.15 -7.36
N ARG A 68 -11.68 -4.39 -6.87
CA ARG A 68 -12.70 -5.38 -7.25
C ARG A 68 -13.51 -5.82 -6.03
N PHE A 69 -14.79 -6.05 -6.27
CA PHE A 69 -15.79 -6.41 -5.26
C PHE A 69 -16.65 -7.59 -5.74
N ARG A 70 -17.26 -8.33 -4.80
CA ARG A 70 -18.12 -9.51 -5.08
C ARG A 70 -17.46 -10.51 -6.03
N ASP A 71 -18.18 -10.86 -7.11
CA ASP A 71 -17.87 -11.85 -8.12
C ASP A 71 -16.71 -11.41 -9.03
N ASN A 72 -16.33 -10.12 -8.99
CA ASN A 72 -15.14 -9.62 -9.69
C ASN A 72 -13.85 -9.90 -8.92
N ILE A 73 -13.93 -10.30 -7.64
CA ILE A 73 -12.75 -10.73 -6.88
C ILE A 73 -12.28 -12.06 -7.48
N PRO A 74 -11.05 -12.15 -8.02
CA PRO A 74 -10.52 -13.38 -8.58
C PRO A 74 -10.56 -14.51 -7.55
N ARG A 75 -10.74 -15.75 -8.03
CA ARG A 75 -10.57 -16.91 -7.16
C ARG A 75 -9.13 -16.94 -6.64
N PRO A 76 -8.90 -17.32 -5.37
CA PRO A 76 -7.56 -17.50 -4.85
C PRO A 76 -6.75 -18.40 -5.77
N VAL A 77 -5.57 -17.95 -6.16
CA VAL A 77 -4.57 -18.80 -6.80
C VAL A 77 -4.04 -19.80 -5.78
N GLU A 78 -3.60 -20.99 -6.20
CA GLU A 78 -3.19 -22.08 -5.30
C GLU A 78 -2.10 -21.69 -4.29
N ASN A 79 -1.28 -20.68 -4.64
CA ASN A 79 -0.15 -20.22 -3.82
C ASN A 79 -0.49 -18.99 -2.96
N LEU A 80 -1.75 -18.56 -2.91
CA LEU A 80 -2.15 -17.39 -2.14
C LEU A 80 -1.99 -17.67 -0.64
N ARG A 81 -1.09 -16.91 0.00
CA ARG A 81 -0.94 -16.93 1.46
C ARG A 81 -1.88 -15.92 2.10
N SER A 82 -2.33 -16.24 3.31
CA SER A 82 -3.23 -15.38 4.08
C SER A 82 -2.71 -15.21 5.49
N THR A 83 -2.87 -14.00 6.02
CA THR A 83 -2.55 -13.64 7.41
C THR A 83 -3.81 -13.08 8.08
N PRO A 84 -4.09 -13.45 9.35
CA PRO A 84 -5.24 -12.92 10.06
C PRO A 84 -5.06 -11.44 10.40
N PHE A 85 -6.15 -10.67 10.35
CA PHE A 85 -6.16 -9.32 10.91
C PHE A 85 -6.08 -9.35 12.43
N VAL A 86 -5.30 -8.45 13.01
CA VAL A 86 -5.25 -8.21 14.46
C VAL A 86 -6.15 -7.05 14.86
N ASN A 87 -6.75 -7.13 16.05
CA ASN A 87 -7.71 -6.15 16.53
C ASN A 87 -7.04 -5.09 17.42
N ILE A 88 -6.21 -4.24 16.80
CA ILE A 88 -5.57 -3.08 17.45
C ILE A 88 -6.48 -1.85 17.34
N ASP A 89 -6.98 -1.59 16.12
CA ASP A 89 -8.03 -0.62 15.84
C ASP A 89 -9.11 -1.31 14.99
N ARG A 90 -10.37 -1.22 15.43
CA ARG A 90 -11.50 -1.82 14.73
C ARG A 90 -11.75 -1.20 13.35
N ASN A 91 -11.23 0.00 13.12
CA ASN A 91 -11.47 0.79 11.91
C ASN A 91 -10.42 0.57 10.82
N LEU A 92 -9.27 0.00 11.14
CA LEU A 92 -8.12 -0.12 10.24
C LEU A 92 -7.70 -1.58 10.06
N TYR A 93 -6.89 -1.84 9.03
CA TYR A 93 -6.37 -3.17 8.74
C TYR A 93 -4.97 -3.31 9.34
N TYR A 94 -4.87 -4.06 10.42
CA TYR A 94 -3.60 -4.43 11.03
C TYR A 94 -3.34 -5.92 10.85
N VAL A 95 -2.10 -6.30 10.60
CA VAL A 95 -1.63 -7.69 10.56
C VAL A 95 -0.48 -7.89 11.54
N GLU A 96 -0.31 -9.11 12.05
CA GLU A 96 0.78 -9.43 12.98
C GLU A 96 2.11 -9.55 12.22
N LEU A 97 3.09 -8.71 12.59
CA LEU A 97 4.47 -8.80 12.11
C LEU A 97 5.32 -9.53 13.15
N LYS A 98 6.04 -10.57 12.74
CA LYS A 98 6.84 -11.39 13.66
C LYS A 98 8.17 -10.76 14.06
N ASP A 99 8.74 -9.93 13.18
CA ASP A 99 10.09 -9.39 13.37
C ASP A 99 10.11 -8.01 14.04
N GLY A 100 8.96 -7.54 14.54
CA GLY A 100 8.81 -6.23 15.16
C GLY A 100 8.06 -6.27 16.49
N LEU A 101 8.01 -5.13 17.17
CA LEU A 101 7.36 -4.98 18.49
C LEU A 101 5.82 -4.85 18.43
N GLY A 102 5.19 -5.05 17.27
CA GLY A 102 3.74 -4.90 17.12
C GLY A 102 3.18 -5.22 15.73
N GLY A 103 1.88 -4.95 15.52
CA GLY A 103 1.22 -5.15 14.24
C GLY A 103 1.62 -4.14 13.17
N SER A 104 1.56 -4.53 11.90
CA SER A 104 1.74 -3.66 10.75
C SER A 104 0.40 -3.13 10.23
N LEU A 105 0.29 -1.81 10.04
CA LEU A 105 -0.84 -1.17 9.38
C LEU A 105 -0.68 -1.29 7.86
N ILE A 106 -1.72 -1.74 7.15
CA ILE A 106 -1.77 -1.69 5.69
C ILE A 106 -2.41 -0.37 5.26
N ASP A 107 -1.65 0.50 4.60
CA ASP A 107 -2.13 1.84 4.24
C ASP A 107 -1.64 2.28 2.86
N SER A 108 -2.54 2.26 1.87
CA SER A 108 -2.27 2.77 0.53
C SER A 108 -2.29 4.30 0.42
N GLY A 109 -2.70 5.02 1.48
CA GLY A 109 -2.58 6.48 1.57
C GLY A 109 -1.19 6.96 1.97
N THR A 110 -0.38 6.07 2.55
CA THR A 110 1.04 6.32 2.83
C THR A 110 1.87 5.89 1.61
N LEU A 111 2.65 6.80 1.01
CA LEU A 111 3.42 6.51 -0.21
C LEU A 111 4.47 5.40 0.02
N VAL A 112 5.42 5.62 0.92
CA VAL A 112 6.49 4.67 1.24
C VAL A 112 6.27 4.03 2.60
N SER A 113 6.63 2.76 2.75
CA SER A 113 6.48 2.05 4.01
C SER A 113 7.26 2.75 5.12
N ARG A 114 6.60 2.88 6.27
CA ARG A 114 7.21 3.43 7.47
C ARG A 114 7.56 2.28 8.40
N ILE A 115 8.79 2.20 8.87
CA ILE A 115 9.23 1.09 9.71
C ILE A 115 9.53 1.59 11.12
N ASP A 116 9.14 0.79 12.11
CA ASP A 116 9.42 1.03 13.53
C ASP A 116 10.89 1.41 13.79
N GLU A 117 11.11 2.30 14.74
CA GLU A 117 12.39 2.94 15.03
C GLU A 117 13.47 1.98 15.56
N ASN A 118 13.04 0.82 16.03
CA ASN A 118 13.90 -0.31 16.37
C ASN A 118 14.50 -0.99 15.13
N THR A 119 13.96 -0.70 13.95
CA THR A 119 14.52 -1.11 12.66
C THR A 119 15.40 0.00 12.13
N LYS A 120 16.61 -0.35 11.67
CA LYS A 120 17.52 0.62 11.03
C LYS A 120 16.89 1.11 9.72
N SER A 121 16.10 2.19 9.79
CA SER A 121 15.60 2.88 8.62
C SER A 121 16.76 3.65 7.99
N PHE A 122 17.07 3.30 6.75
CA PHE A 122 18.12 3.92 5.97
C PHE A 122 17.46 4.95 5.05
N GLU A 123 17.46 6.23 5.41
CA GLU A 123 17.32 7.31 4.43
C GLU A 123 18.62 7.40 3.64
N VAL A 124 18.85 6.40 2.79
CA VAL A 124 20.15 6.20 2.13
C VAL A 124 19.99 6.28 0.63
N PHE A 125 20.83 7.15 0.06
CA PHE A 125 20.99 7.39 -1.36
C PHE A 125 22.30 6.74 -1.80
N TYR A 126 22.27 6.03 -2.91
CA TYR A 126 23.42 5.37 -3.51
C TYR A 126 23.58 5.84 -4.95
N TYR A 127 24.82 6.06 -5.36
CA TYR A 127 25.12 6.23 -6.79
C TYR A 127 24.88 4.91 -7.52
N ASN A 128 24.11 4.96 -8.59
CA ASN A 128 23.82 3.82 -9.43
C ASN A 128 25.04 3.54 -10.32
N LYS A 129 25.63 2.34 -10.18
CA LYS A 129 26.71 1.89 -11.06
C LYS A 129 26.11 1.26 -12.30
N VAL A 130 26.68 1.58 -13.46
CA VAL A 130 26.27 0.99 -14.75
C VAL A 130 26.25 -0.53 -14.64
N GLY A 131 25.09 -1.13 -14.95
CA GLY A 131 24.90 -2.58 -14.93
C GLY A 131 24.59 -3.20 -13.56
N PHE A 132 24.55 -2.42 -12.47
CA PHE A 132 24.15 -2.93 -11.16
C PHE A 132 22.66 -3.28 -11.15
N ARG A 133 22.34 -4.51 -10.72
CA ARG A 133 20.96 -5.04 -10.68
C ARG A 133 20.60 -5.74 -9.36
N ASP A 134 21.57 -5.86 -8.45
CA ASP A 134 21.43 -6.62 -7.20
C ASP A 134 20.95 -5.72 -6.06
N PHE A 135 19.73 -5.20 -6.21
CA PHE A 135 19.11 -4.34 -5.21
C PHE A 135 18.61 -5.14 -4.01
N ALA A 136 18.74 -4.56 -2.81
CA ALA A 136 18.25 -5.19 -1.59
C ALA A 136 16.73 -5.42 -1.64
N THR A 137 16.31 -6.64 -1.33
CA THR A 137 14.90 -6.98 -1.15
C THR A 137 14.49 -6.77 0.31
N MET A 138 13.18 -6.67 0.56
CA MET A 138 12.64 -6.69 1.93
C MET A 138 11.66 -7.84 2.07
N THR A 139 11.73 -8.55 3.20
CA THR A 139 10.75 -9.56 3.55
C THR A 139 10.11 -9.19 4.87
N LEU A 140 8.78 -9.10 4.90
CA LEU A 140 8.03 -8.97 6.14
C LEU A 140 7.49 -10.35 6.53
N HIS A 141 7.90 -10.86 7.69
CA HIS A 141 7.42 -12.15 8.16
C HIS A 141 6.08 -11.99 8.89
N PHE A 142 5.00 -12.40 8.23
CA PHE A 142 3.67 -12.42 8.81
C PHE A 142 3.31 -13.80 9.34
N LYS A 143 2.23 -13.86 10.12
CA LYS A 143 1.63 -15.15 10.48
C LYS A 143 1.03 -15.80 9.22
N GLY A 144 1.49 -16.99 8.87
CA GLY A 144 1.00 -17.76 7.73
C GLY A 144 1.75 -17.52 6.41
N GLY A 145 2.69 -16.58 6.36
CA GLY A 145 3.50 -16.37 5.16
C GLY A 145 4.42 -15.16 5.23
N ASP A 146 5.26 -15.06 4.21
CA ASP A 146 6.20 -13.97 4.04
C ASP A 146 5.68 -13.04 2.94
N TYR A 147 5.81 -11.74 3.16
CA TYR A 147 5.53 -10.73 2.16
C TYR A 147 6.84 -10.22 1.59
N LEU A 148 7.18 -10.73 0.41
CA LEU A 148 8.43 -10.42 -0.28
C LEU A 148 8.25 -9.19 -1.17
N VAL A 149 9.03 -8.16 -0.91
CA VAL A 149 9.14 -6.96 -1.73
C VAL A 149 10.42 -7.05 -2.55
N ASP A 150 10.24 -7.13 -3.87
CA ASP A 150 11.34 -7.12 -4.83
C ASP A 150 12.16 -5.82 -4.75
N GLY A 151 13.45 -5.90 -5.07
CA GLY A 151 14.37 -4.76 -5.00
C GLY A 151 13.89 -3.54 -5.80
N LYS A 152 13.17 -3.75 -6.91
CA LYS A 152 12.60 -2.65 -7.72
C LYS A 152 11.48 -1.88 -7.01
N TYR A 153 10.78 -2.53 -6.07
CA TYR A 153 9.73 -1.91 -5.24
C TYR A 153 10.24 -1.54 -3.84
N MET A 154 11.54 -1.73 -3.59
CA MET A 154 12.22 -1.27 -2.38
C MET A 154 12.99 0.03 -2.58
N HIS A 155 13.22 0.43 -3.82
CA HIS A 155 14.03 1.61 -4.13
C HIS A 155 13.30 2.56 -5.07
N TYR A 156 13.59 3.85 -4.91
CA TYR A 156 13.28 4.89 -5.88
C TYR A 156 14.51 5.11 -6.77
N PHE A 157 14.32 5.25 -8.07
CA PHE A 157 15.40 5.45 -9.04
C PHE A 157 15.27 6.82 -9.70
N SER A 158 16.37 7.59 -9.75
CA SER A 158 16.39 8.83 -10.52
C SER A 158 16.47 8.54 -12.03
N ASP A 159 15.70 9.26 -12.86
CA ASP A 159 15.57 9.05 -14.31
C ASP A 159 16.93 8.81 -15.00
N GLU A 160 17.09 7.61 -15.60
CA GLU A 160 18.37 7.03 -16.06
C GLU A 160 18.98 7.72 -17.30
N LYS A 161 18.37 8.79 -17.80
CA LYS A 161 18.63 9.36 -19.14
C LYS A 161 20.04 9.94 -19.35
N LYS A 162 20.92 9.95 -18.34
CA LYS A 162 22.27 10.53 -18.44
C LYS A 162 23.41 9.71 -17.83
N GLY A 163 23.26 8.39 -17.68
CA GLY A 163 24.39 7.49 -17.31
C GLY A 163 24.96 7.68 -15.89
N GLU A 164 24.51 8.69 -15.16
CA GLU A 164 24.78 8.95 -13.74
C GLU A 164 23.43 9.09 -13.05
N GLY A 165 22.97 8.01 -12.42
CA GLY A 165 21.74 7.99 -11.62
C GLY A 165 22.04 7.75 -10.16
N TYR A 166 21.08 8.05 -9.29
CA TYR A 166 21.08 7.56 -7.92
C TYR A 166 19.83 6.72 -7.67
N PHE A 167 19.90 5.87 -6.66
CA PHE A 167 18.73 5.19 -6.13
C PHE A 167 18.67 5.36 -4.62
N CYS A 168 17.45 5.39 -4.08
CA CYS A 168 17.19 5.62 -2.67
C CYS A 168 16.39 4.46 -2.12
N VAL A 169 16.64 4.07 -0.87
CA VAL A 169 15.75 3.13 -0.17
C VAL A 169 14.41 3.83 0.08
N ALA A 170 13.31 3.24 -0.41
CA ALA A 170 11.96 3.78 -0.32
C ALA A 170 11.30 3.43 1.02
N LEU A 171 11.97 3.76 2.13
CA LEU A 171 11.46 3.55 3.49
C LEU A 171 11.60 4.84 4.31
N SER A 172 10.74 5.01 5.31
CA SER A 172 10.87 6.10 6.27
C SER A 172 10.78 5.59 7.71
N LYS A 173 11.41 6.30 8.64
CA LYS A 173 11.36 5.93 10.06
C LYS A 173 10.00 6.30 10.68
N SER A 174 9.47 5.47 11.56
CA SER A 174 8.29 5.75 12.36
C SER A 174 8.32 4.97 13.68
N SER A 175 7.37 5.21 14.59
CA SER A 175 7.16 4.42 15.81
C SER A 175 6.28 3.20 15.59
N LYS A 176 5.76 3.01 14.37
CA LYS A 176 4.92 1.88 13.97
C LYS A 176 5.28 1.45 12.56
N THR A 177 5.15 0.16 12.29
CA THR A 177 5.29 -0.38 10.93
C THR A 177 4.02 -0.14 10.13
N ILE A 178 4.13 0.57 9.01
CA ILE A 178 3.08 0.85 8.04
C ILE A 178 3.57 0.35 6.69
N LEU A 179 2.84 -0.60 6.09
CA LEU A 179 3.08 -1.02 4.72
C LEU A 179 2.45 0.01 3.77
N GLY A 180 3.29 0.81 3.12
CA GLY A 180 2.90 1.88 2.19
C GLY A 180 2.60 1.37 0.78
N ALA A 181 2.01 2.23 -0.06
CA ALA A 181 1.58 1.91 -1.41
C ALA A 181 2.74 1.47 -2.32
N TRP A 182 3.93 2.06 -2.15
CA TRP A 182 5.13 1.74 -2.93
C TRP A 182 5.52 0.26 -2.79
N GLN A 183 5.43 -0.31 -1.59
CA GLN A 183 5.73 -1.72 -1.35
C GLN A 183 4.56 -2.67 -1.63
N GLN A 184 3.38 -2.14 -1.96
CA GLN A 184 2.19 -2.91 -2.33
C GLN A 184 2.04 -3.09 -3.85
N GLN A 185 2.96 -2.55 -4.65
CA GLN A 185 2.97 -2.66 -6.10
C GLN A 185 3.20 -4.11 -6.54
N ASN A 186 2.43 -4.56 -7.54
CA ASN A 186 2.57 -5.88 -8.17
C ASN A 186 2.44 -7.06 -7.18
N MET A 187 1.45 -6.98 -6.28
CA MET A 187 1.16 -7.98 -5.23
C MET A 187 -0.25 -8.55 -5.33
#